data_AF-A0AAW3JTP1-F1
#
_entry.id   AF-A0AAW3JTP1-F1
#
_cell.length_a   1.000
_cell.length_b   1.000
_cell.length_c   1.000
_cell.angle_alpha   90.00
_cell.angle_beta   90.00
_cell.angle_gamma   90.00
#
_symmetry.space_group_name_H-M   'P 1'
#
loop_
_entity.id
_entity.type
_entity.pdbx_description
1 polymer ?
#
loop_
_entity_poly.entity_id
_entity_poly.type
_entity_poly.pdbx_seq_one_letter_code
_entity_poly.pdbx_strand_id
1 'polypeptide(L)'
;MTNNMERMRFEIARAIITCFPKDYIEMAFVGGVSEKEFVDEIVVEFIKYAFDNSQEKHSLRYYVPYGVDENTDERMIYTRLLKYCQKYRDQEYDEFKRKGVDIEELKAKSMQTMDEKKEGYSITPMQYFEMTNIHDMTALKAFVENRLSDVKKVSNTSFKEMLEDYDRNVEEWKEKRLESDYNMVFYSLAFFTIDWKYGFEFAYMLAKKMEQLKVKEIDKNFFSILCARMTIQSFLGCEVGIDSRMIKPRQKMIDILVPEDLKWSNDFEVDQRCYAELLVIMAQLNNGIKLANGNTLREQFSKETTMEDWASFFKDYDMFGAWHKKELSNNRIRNMRKVLNQIHK
;
A
#
# COMPACT_ATOMS: atom_id res chain seq x y z
N MET A 1 11.56 -4.37 20.50
CA MET A 1 11.59 -5.31 19.35
C MET A 1 12.24 -6.61 19.82
N THR A 2 11.92 -7.77 19.25
CA THR A 2 12.60 -9.03 19.61
C THR A 2 14.02 -9.07 19.05
N ASN A 3 14.91 -9.85 19.69
CA ASN A 3 16.26 -10.08 19.18
C ASN A 3 16.26 -10.68 17.76
N ASN A 4 15.25 -11.49 17.43
CA ASN A 4 15.12 -12.08 16.10
C ASN A 4 14.80 -11.02 15.04
N MET A 5 13.91 -10.06 15.34
CA MET A 5 13.63 -8.94 14.44
C MET A 5 14.83 -7.99 14.28
N GLU A 6 15.59 -7.75 15.36
CA GLU A 6 16.86 -7.00 15.27
C GLU A 6 17.86 -7.71 14.35
N ARG A 7 18.01 -9.02 14.49
CA ARG A 7 18.82 -9.85 13.57
C ARG A 7 18.33 -9.71 12.13
N MET A 8 17.01 -9.82 11.88
CA MET A 8 16.46 -9.71 10.52
C MET A 8 16.70 -8.34 9.88
N ARG A 9 16.57 -7.25 10.65
CA ARG A 9 16.91 -5.90 10.17
C ARG A 9 18.38 -5.80 9.77
N PHE A 10 19.28 -6.34 10.58
CA PHE A 10 20.71 -6.39 10.27
C PHE A 10 20.98 -7.22 9.01
N GLU A 11 20.31 -8.36 8.84
CA GLU A 11 20.42 -9.21 7.66
C GLU A 11 19.98 -8.49 6.37
N ILE A 12 18.90 -7.69 6.44
CA ILE A 12 18.46 -6.85 5.32
C ILE A 12 19.50 -5.78 4.99
N ALA A 13 20.00 -5.05 5.98
CA ALA A 13 21.06 -4.05 5.78
C ALA A 13 22.32 -4.68 5.15
N ARG A 14 22.74 -5.84 5.67
CA ARG A 14 23.86 -6.61 5.13
C ARG A 14 23.63 -7.05 3.69
N ALA A 15 22.41 -7.49 3.35
CA ALA A 15 22.06 -7.86 1.99
C ALA A 15 22.16 -6.67 1.02
N ILE A 16 21.74 -5.46 1.44
CA ILE A 16 21.92 -4.24 0.66
C ILE A 16 23.41 -4.02 0.35
N ILE A 17 24.27 -4.07 1.37
CA ILE A 17 25.71 -3.87 1.21
C ILE A 17 26.38 -4.94 0.34
N THR A 18 25.90 -6.19 0.42
CA THR A 18 26.53 -7.32 -0.26
C THR A 18 26.08 -7.48 -1.71
N CYS A 19 24.81 -7.15 -2.01
CA CYS A 19 24.20 -7.43 -3.31
C CYS A 19 24.29 -6.26 -4.29
N PHE A 20 24.58 -5.04 -3.83
CA PHE A 20 24.63 -3.85 -4.67
C PHE A 20 26.02 -3.20 -4.66
N PRO A 21 26.45 -2.55 -5.76
CA PRO A 21 27.72 -1.82 -5.78
C PRO A 21 27.76 -0.70 -4.73
N LYS A 22 28.92 -0.53 -4.09
CA LYS A 22 29.10 0.48 -3.03
C LYS A 22 28.72 1.90 -3.49
N ASP A 23 29.26 2.36 -4.61
CA ASP A 23 29.00 3.71 -5.14
C ASP A 23 27.51 3.92 -5.47
N TYR A 24 26.82 2.85 -5.86
CA TYR A 24 25.38 2.87 -6.12
C TYR A 24 24.57 3.03 -4.83
N ILE A 25 24.95 2.31 -3.76
CA ILE A 25 24.33 2.44 -2.44
C ILE A 25 24.56 3.86 -1.90
N GLU A 26 25.81 4.34 -1.93
CA GLU A 26 26.15 5.68 -1.45
C GLU A 26 25.30 6.73 -2.16
N MET A 27 25.17 6.65 -3.48
CA MET A 27 24.31 7.55 -4.27
C MET A 27 22.82 7.43 -3.89
N ALA A 28 22.27 6.21 -3.80
CA ALA A 28 20.84 6.02 -3.52
C ALA A 28 20.40 6.61 -2.17
N PHE A 29 21.30 6.61 -1.18
CA PHE A 29 21.05 7.13 0.17
C PHE A 29 21.49 8.58 0.40
N VAL A 30 21.97 9.31 -0.62
CA VAL A 30 22.21 10.77 -0.50
C VAL A 30 20.90 11.55 -0.34
N GLY A 31 19.81 11.04 -0.88
CA GLY A 31 18.50 11.71 -0.84
C GLY A 31 17.83 11.72 0.55
N GLY A 32 16.55 12.09 0.56
CA GLY A 32 15.78 12.33 1.80
C GLY A 32 15.43 11.12 2.68
N VAL A 33 15.78 9.90 2.30
CA VAL A 33 15.43 8.66 3.01
C VAL A 33 16.68 8.02 3.59
N SER A 34 16.73 7.86 4.91
CA SER A 34 17.86 7.22 5.59
C SER A 34 17.84 5.69 5.39
N GLU A 35 19.01 5.07 5.53
CA GLU A 35 19.14 3.61 5.50
C GLU A 35 18.21 2.92 6.51
N LYS A 36 18.12 3.45 7.74
CA LYS A 36 17.23 2.91 8.78
C LYS A 36 15.77 2.95 8.33
N GLU A 37 15.30 4.10 7.85
CA GLU A 37 13.92 4.25 7.37
C GLU A 37 13.64 3.28 6.22
N PHE A 38 14.57 3.15 5.27
CA PHE A 38 14.42 2.24 4.14
C PHE A 38 14.36 0.77 4.57
N VAL A 39 15.26 0.33 5.46
CA VAL A 39 15.25 -1.04 6.01
C VAL A 39 13.94 -1.31 6.75
N ASP A 40 13.42 -0.34 7.50
CA ASP A 40 12.13 -0.46 8.19
C ASP A 40 10.97 -0.69 7.19
N GLU A 41 10.97 0.00 6.04
CA GLU A 41 9.97 -0.25 4.97
C GLU A 41 10.12 -1.64 4.33
N ILE A 42 11.34 -2.14 4.13
CA ILE A 42 11.57 -3.50 3.63
C ILE A 42 11.02 -4.53 4.62
N VAL A 43 11.21 -4.32 5.92
CA VAL A 43 10.63 -5.18 6.96
C VAL A 43 9.10 -5.19 6.88
N VAL A 44 8.45 -4.04 6.64
CA VAL A 44 6.98 -3.98 6.43
C VAL A 44 6.56 -4.86 5.25
N GLU A 45 7.24 -4.76 4.10
CA GLU A 45 6.96 -5.60 2.92
C GLU A 45 7.17 -7.10 3.21
N PHE A 46 8.22 -7.44 3.95
CA PHE A 46 8.52 -8.82 4.31
C PHE A 46 7.50 -9.39 5.31
N ILE A 47 7.08 -8.60 6.29
CA ILE A 47 6.01 -8.97 7.23
C ILE A 47 4.69 -9.14 6.47
N LYS A 48 4.36 -8.25 5.52
CA LYS A 48 3.16 -8.40 4.69
C LYS A 48 3.19 -9.71 3.91
N TYR A 49 4.32 -10.02 3.27
CA TYR A 49 4.51 -11.28 2.56
C TYR A 49 4.38 -12.49 3.51
N ALA A 50 5.05 -12.47 4.67
CA ALA A 50 5.02 -13.58 5.61
C ALA A 50 3.62 -13.79 6.20
N PHE A 51 2.95 -12.70 6.61
CA PHE A 51 1.60 -12.73 7.15
C PHE A 51 0.61 -13.30 6.14
N ASP A 52 0.63 -12.83 4.89
CA ASP A 52 -0.29 -13.32 3.84
C ASP A 52 -0.10 -14.82 3.56
N ASN A 53 1.14 -15.30 3.61
CA ASN A 53 1.45 -16.72 3.41
C ASN A 53 1.16 -17.60 4.64
N SER A 54 1.08 -17.01 5.84
CA SER A 54 0.75 -17.76 7.06
C SER A 54 -0.75 -17.87 7.32
N GLN A 55 -1.59 -17.07 6.64
CA GLN A 55 -3.03 -17.07 6.90
C GLN A 55 -3.72 -18.31 6.34
N GLU A 56 -4.59 -18.91 7.17
CA GLU A 56 -5.55 -19.89 6.68
C GLU A 56 -6.52 -19.24 5.69
N LYS A 57 -6.88 -20.01 4.67
CA LYS A 57 -7.87 -19.58 3.68
C LYS A 57 -9.17 -20.31 3.94
N HIS A 58 -10.25 -19.55 3.96
CA HIS A 58 -11.59 -20.10 4.20
C HIS A 58 -12.53 -19.75 3.06
N SER A 59 -13.64 -20.50 2.99
CA SER A 59 -14.75 -20.16 2.08
C SER A 59 -15.37 -18.81 2.47
N LEU A 60 -15.99 -18.09 1.53
CA LEU A 60 -16.74 -16.87 1.88
C LEU A 60 -17.78 -17.10 2.98
N ARG A 61 -18.39 -18.29 3.02
CA ARG A 61 -19.41 -18.67 4.03
C ARG A 61 -18.87 -18.64 5.46
N TYR A 62 -17.57 -18.86 5.64
CA TYR A 62 -16.92 -18.83 6.95
C TYR A 62 -16.99 -17.44 7.60
N TYR A 63 -16.94 -16.38 6.79
CA TYR A 63 -16.92 -15.00 7.25
C TYR A 63 -18.32 -14.37 7.37
N VAL A 64 -19.37 -15.04 6.87
CA VAL A 64 -20.74 -14.56 6.97
C VAL A 64 -21.33 -15.03 8.31
N PRO A 65 -21.95 -14.15 9.12
CA PRO A 65 -22.53 -14.52 10.41
C PRO A 65 -23.54 -15.68 10.32
N TYR A 66 -23.53 -16.56 11.34
CA TYR A 66 -24.49 -17.66 11.45
C TYR A 66 -25.93 -17.12 11.60
N GLY A 67 -26.87 -17.63 10.79
CA GLY A 67 -28.28 -17.22 10.79
C GLY A 67 -28.74 -16.43 9.55
N VAL A 68 -27.80 -16.09 8.67
CA VAL A 68 -28.05 -15.46 7.36
C VAL A 68 -28.44 -16.55 6.34
N ASP A 69 -29.75 -16.75 6.12
CA ASP A 69 -30.31 -17.77 5.20
C ASP A 69 -29.85 -17.56 3.74
N GLU A 70 -29.89 -18.60 2.90
CA GLU A 70 -29.46 -18.56 1.49
C GLU A 70 -30.16 -17.49 0.65
N ASN A 71 -31.32 -17.01 1.09
CA ASN A 71 -32.13 -15.97 0.45
C ASN A 71 -32.03 -14.58 1.10
N THR A 72 -31.16 -14.38 2.08
CA THR A 72 -31.04 -13.07 2.75
C THR A 72 -30.16 -12.10 1.96
N ASP A 73 -30.58 -10.83 1.93
CA ASP A 73 -29.93 -9.73 1.19
C ASP A 73 -28.44 -9.56 1.54
N GLU A 74 -28.04 -9.91 2.77
CA GLU A 74 -26.66 -9.80 3.25
C GLU A 74 -25.68 -10.75 2.53
N ARG A 75 -26.06 -12.01 2.28
CA ARG A 75 -25.18 -12.95 1.53
C ARG A 75 -25.06 -12.55 0.06
N MET A 76 -26.11 -11.95 -0.51
CA MET A 76 -26.07 -11.37 -1.84
C MET A 76 -25.13 -10.17 -1.93
N ILE A 77 -25.00 -9.35 -0.87
CA ILE A 77 -24.05 -8.23 -0.81
C ILE A 77 -22.62 -8.75 -0.97
N TYR A 78 -22.20 -9.75 -0.19
CA TYR A 78 -20.83 -10.29 -0.29
C TYR A 78 -20.54 -10.92 -1.66
N THR A 79 -21.51 -11.61 -2.24
CA THR A 79 -21.38 -12.18 -3.60
C THR A 79 -21.24 -11.07 -4.66
N ARG A 80 -22.01 -9.98 -4.52
CA ARG A 80 -21.91 -8.80 -5.38
C ARG A 80 -20.56 -8.09 -5.21
N LEU A 81 -20.06 -8.00 -3.98
CA LEU A 81 -18.75 -7.40 -3.68
C LEU A 81 -17.60 -8.21 -4.26
N LEU A 82 -17.63 -9.53 -4.17
CA LEU A 82 -16.66 -10.40 -4.83
C LEU A 82 -16.63 -10.15 -6.33
N LYS A 83 -17.81 -10.16 -6.98
CA LYS A 83 -17.92 -9.88 -8.42
C LYS A 83 -17.43 -8.47 -8.76
N TYR A 84 -17.71 -7.49 -7.90
CA TYR A 84 -17.26 -6.12 -8.06
C TYR A 84 -15.73 -6.03 -7.99
N CYS A 85 -15.11 -6.59 -6.95
CA CYS A 85 -13.65 -6.60 -6.81
C CYS A 85 -12.98 -7.37 -7.96
N GLN A 86 -13.55 -8.52 -8.34
CA GLN A 86 -13.02 -9.32 -9.45
C GLN A 86 -13.07 -8.57 -10.78
N LYS A 87 -14.13 -7.79 -11.05
CA LYS A 87 -14.21 -6.95 -12.25
C LYS A 87 -12.99 -6.02 -12.38
N TYR A 88 -12.54 -5.40 -11.29
CA TYR A 88 -11.37 -4.51 -11.32
C TYR A 88 -10.06 -5.30 -11.42
N ARG A 89 -9.96 -6.49 -10.80
CA ARG A 89 -8.80 -7.38 -10.97
C ARG A 89 -8.67 -7.90 -12.40
N ASP A 90 -9.80 -8.19 -13.06
CA ASP A 90 -9.82 -8.62 -14.47
C ASP A 90 -9.37 -7.47 -15.39
N GLN A 91 -9.78 -6.23 -15.10
CA GLN A 91 -9.29 -5.05 -15.83
C GLN A 91 -7.79 -4.85 -15.68
N GLU A 92 -7.27 -4.96 -14.45
CA GLU A 92 -5.84 -4.90 -14.15
C GLU A 92 -5.07 -6.03 -14.86
N TYR A 93 -5.60 -7.26 -14.83
CA TYR A 93 -5.05 -8.40 -15.56
C TYR A 93 -4.96 -8.11 -17.07
N ASP A 94 -6.02 -7.59 -17.68
CA ASP A 94 -6.03 -7.26 -19.10
C ASP A 94 -5.01 -6.18 -19.46
N GLU A 95 -4.69 -5.26 -18.54
CA GLU A 95 -3.63 -4.27 -18.72
C GLU A 95 -2.23 -4.90 -18.66
N PHE A 96 -1.98 -5.81 -17.71
CA PHE A 96 -0.71 -6.55 -17.65
C PHE A 96 -0.52 -7.44 -18.86
N LYS A 97 -1.56 -8.15 -19.26
CA LYS A 97 -1.54 -9.01 -20.44
C LYS A 97 -1.25 -8.20 -21.70
N ARG A 98 -1.82 -6.99 -21.85
CA ARG A 98 -1.48 -6.05 -22.93
C ARG A 98 -0.02 -5.62 -22.93
N LYS A 99 0.63 -5.61 -21.76
CA LYS A 99 2.07 -5.33 -21.59
C LYS A 99 2.94 -6.60 -21.68
N GLY A 100 2.37 -7.75 -22.06
CA GLY A 100 3.10 -9.01 -22.22
C GLY A 100 3.35 -9.78 -20.91
N VAL A 101 2.70 -9.41 -19.81
CA VAL A 101 2.85 -10.07 -18.51
C VAL A 101 1.56 -10.83 -18.18
N ASP A 102 1.66 -12.15 -17.98
CA ASP A 102 0.54 -12.99 -17.52
C ASP A 102 0.63 -13.17 -16.00
N ILE A 103 -0.34 -12.65 -15.28
CA ILE A 103 -0.44 -12.76 -13.81
C ILE A 103 -1.68 -13.59 -13.49
N GLU A 104 -1.53 -14.91 -13.45
CA GLU A 104 -2.67 -15.83 -13.29
C GLU A 104 -3.43 -15.60 -11.97
N GLU A 105 -2.76 -15.08 -10.95
CA GLU A 105 -3.32 -14.79 -9.62
C GLU A 105 -4.36 -13.66 -9.61
N LEU A 106 -4.40 -12.86 -10.68
CA LEU A 106 -5.45 -11.84 -10.87
C LEU A 106 -6.76 -12.45 -11.43
N LYS A 107 -6.69 -13.60 -12.10
CA LYS A 107 -7.85 -14.26 -12.70
C LYS A 107 -8.81 -14.76 -11.60
N ALA A 108 -10.10 -14.71 -11.92
CA ALA A 108 -11.11 -15.35 -11.09
C ALA A 108 -10.87 -16.87 -11.04
N LYS A 109 -11.09 -17.50 -9.87
CA LYS A 109 -11.20 -18.96 -9.81
C LYS A 109 -12.33 -19.43 -10.73
N SER A 110 -12.09 -20.51 -11.48
CA SER A 110 -13.14 -21.19 -12.23
C SER A 110 -14.23 -21.67 -11.27
N MET A 111 -15.49 -21.42 -11.63
CA MET A 111 -16.69 -21.84 -10.89
C MET A 111 -17.58 -22.71 -11.79
N GLN A 112 -16.98 -23.45 -12.72
CA GLN A 112 -17.72 -24.18 -13.73
C GLN A 112 -18.18 -25.55 -13.22
N THR A 113 -17.35 -26.23 -12.45
CA THR A 113 -17.66 -27.57 -11.93
C THR A 113 -18.41 -27.53 -10.59
N MET A 114 -19.12 -28.62 -10.27
CA MET A 114 -19.79 -28.79 -8.96
C MET A 114 -18.79 -28.81 -7.81
N ASP A 115 -17.59 -29.36 -8.02
CA ASP A 115 -16.55 -29.45 -7.00
C ASP A 115 -15.89 -28.09 -6.77
N GLU A 116 -15.60 -27.33 -7.83
CA GLU A 116 -15.15 -25.93 -7.72
C GLU A 116 -16.16 -25.05 -6.99
N LYS A 117 -17.46 -25.23 -7.26
CA LYS A 117 -18.53 -24.50 -6.57
C LYS A 117 -18.66 -24.89 -5.09
N LYS A 118 -18.37 -26.15 -4.75
CA LYS A 118 -18.37 -26.65 -3.36
C LYS A 118 -17.14 -26.17 -2.58
N GLU A 119 -15.97 -26.15 -3.22
CA GLU A 119 -14.73 -25.60 -2.64
C GLU A 119 -14.89 -24.10 -2.38
N GLY A 120 -15.53 -23.38 -3.31
CA GLY A 120 -15.81 -21.96 -3.19
C GLY A 120 -14.56 -21.09 -3.24
N TYR A 121 -14.74 -19.79 -2.97
CA TYR A 121 -13.61 -18.85 -2.91
C TYR A 121 -12.75 -19.14 -1.69
N SER A 122 -11.45 -19.31 -1.86
CA SER A 122 -10.50 -19.52 -0.76
C SER A 122 -9.83 -18.19 -0.44
N ILE A 123 -10.35 -17.48 0.57
CA ILE A 123 -9.93 -16.11 0.92
C ILE A 123 -9.34 -16.05 2.34
N THR A 124 -8.29 -15.26 2.51
CA THR A 124 -7.68 -14.98 3.82
C THR A 124 -8.49 -13.90 4.57
N PRO A 125 -8.31 -13.76 5.90
CA PRO A 125 -8.95 -12.70 6.66
C PRO A 125 -8.63 -11.29 6.13
N MET A 126 -7.39 -11.06 5.67
CA MET A 126 -6.97 -9.78 5.09
C MET A 126 -7.67 -9.51 3.75
N GLN A 127 -7.78 -10.51 2.87
CA GLN A 127 -8.50 -10.37 1.61
C GLN A 127 -9.99 -10.09 1.83
N TYR A 128 -10.59 -10.76 2.82
CA TYR A 128 -11.97 -10.50 3.22
C TYR A 128 -12.13 -9.06 3.71
N PHE A 129 -11.26 -8.61 4.62
CA PHE A 129 -11.22 -7.24 5.13
C PHE A 129 -11.08 -6.19 4.01
N GLU A 130 -10.14 -6.37 3.07
CA GLU A 130 -9.96 -5.44 1.95
C GLU A 130 -11.25 -5.33 1.11
N MET A 131 -11.91 -6.46 0.85
CA MET A 131 -13.14 -6.50 0.07
C MET A 131 -14.31 -5.82 0.81
N THR A 132 -14.49 -6.07 2.10
CA THR A 132 -15.61 -5.49 2.86
C THR A 132 -15.42 -4.00 3.08
N ASN A 133 -14.19 -3.51 3.28
CA ASN A 133 -13.96 -2.07 3.44
C ASN A 133 -14.33 -1.26 2.20
N ILE A 134 -14.25 -1.83 0.98
CA ILE A 134 -14.77 -1.14 -0.23
C ILE A 134 -16.29 -0.92 -0.11
N HIS A 135 -17.01 -1.80 0.56
CA HIS A 135 -18.43 -1.63 0.83
C HIS A 135 -18.68 -0.66 1.98
N ASP A 136 -17.98 -0.90 3.09
CA ASP A 136 -18.29 -0.30 4.39
C ASP A 136 -17.78 1.14 4.48
N MET A 137 -16.69 1.47 3.78
CA MET A 137 -16.12 2.81 3.74
C MET A 137 -16.49 3.52 2.44
N THR A 138 -17.42 4.46 2.54
CA THR A 138 -17.98 5.17 1.36
C THR A 138 -16.90 5.91 0.56
N ALA A 139 -15.85 6.41 1.23
CA ALA A 139 -14.72 7.07 0.59
C ALA A 139 -13.97 6.14 -0.38
N LEU A 140 -13.72 4.88 0.02
CA LEU A 140 -13.00 3.90 -0.80
C LEU A 140 -13.80 3.58 -2.06
N LYS A 141 -15.10 3.31 -1.90
CA LYS A 141 -16.00 3.07 -3.05
C LYS A 141 -16.02 4.26 -4.01
N ALA A 142 -16.16 5.47 -3.48
CA ALA A 142 -16.19 6.67 -4.30
C ALA A 142 -14.86 6.91 -5.03
N PHE A 143 -13.72 6.52 -4.46
CA PHE A 143 -12.42 6.58 -5.13
C PHE A 143 -12.33 5.56 -6.26
N VAL A 144 -12.65 4.28 -6.00
CA VAL A 144 -12.61 3.20 -7.02
C VAL A 144 -13.53 3.51 -8.20
N GLU A 145 -14.69 4.14 -7.96
CA GLU A 145 -15.63 4.55 -9.00
C GLU A 145 -15.28 5.89 -9.68
N ASN A 146 -14.11 6.47 -9.37
CA ASN A 146 -13.66 7.77 -9.88
C ASN A 146 -14.72 8.88 -9.70
N ARG A 147 -15.37 8.89 -8.53
CA ARG A 147 -16.37 9.90 -8.14
C ARG A 147 -15.83 10.88 -7.10
N LEU A 148 -14.90 10.42 -6.25
CA LEU A 148 -14.40 11.19 -5.11
C LEU A 148 -13.67 12.48 -5.54
N SER A 149 -13.05 12.50 -6.72
CA SER A 149 -12.43 13.68 -7.32
C SER A 149 -13.42 14.66 -7.97
N ASP A 150 -14.63 14.22 -8.30
CA ASP A 150 -15.63 14.99 -9.06
C ASP A 150 -16.60 15.76 -8.15
N VAL A 151 -16.54 17.09 -8.22
CA VAL A 151 -17.38 17.99 -7.40
C VAL A 151 -18.88 17.89 -7.74
N LYS A 152 -19.22 17.47 -8.97
CA LYS A 152 -20.63 17.30 -9.39
C LYS A 152 -21.21 16.00 -8.84
N LYS A 153 -20.38 14.98 -8.61
CA LYS A 153 -20.81 13.66 -8.11
C LYS A 153 -20.75 13.55 -6.59
N VAL A 154 -19.81 14.25 -5.96
CA VAL A 154 -19.64 14.28 -4.51
C VAL A 154 -19.56 15.74 -4.10
N SER A 155 -20.49 16.20 -3.26
CA SER A 155 -20.46 17.57 -2.72
C SER A 155 -19.28 17.75 -1.73
N ASN A 156 -18.95 18.98 -1.35
CA ASN A 156 -17.94 19.21 -0.30
C ASN A 156 -18.38 18.63 1.06
N THR A 157 -19.66 18.75 1.39
CA THR A 157 -20.23 18.16 2.62
C THR A 157 -20.07 16.64 2.62
N SER A 158 -20.51 15.98 1.54
CA SER A 158 -20.39 14.53 1.42
C SER A 158 -18.93 14.06 1.40
N PHE A 159 -18.03 14.81 0.77
CA PHE A 159 -16.59 14.49 0.81
C PHE A 159 -16.05 14.53 2.23
N LYS A 160 -16.44 15.54 3.01
CA LYS A 160 -16.03 15.67 4.40
C LYS A 160 -16.57 14.52 5.25
N GLU A 161 -17.85 14.20 5.13
CA GLU A 161 -18.48 13.07 5.83
C GLU A 161 -17.80 11.74 5.48
N MET A 162 -17.46 11.52 4.20
CA MET A 162 -16.75 10.32 3.75
C MET A 162 -15.35 10.19 4.36
N LEU A 163 -14.59 11.30 4.48
CA LEU A 163 -13.25 11.25 5.07
C LEU A 163 -13.27 11.23 6.61
N GLU A 164 -14.29 11.83 7.23
CA GLU A 164 -14.53 11.66 8.67
C GLU A 164 -14.88 10.20 9.01
N ASP A 165 -15.65 9.53 8.15
CA ASP A 165 -15.92 8.10 8.26
C ASP A 165 -14.66 7.25 8.10
N TYR A 166 -13.83 7.58 7.11
CA TYR A 166 -12.51 6.97 6.96
C TYR A 166 -11.67 7.11 8.24
N ASP A 167 -11.58 8.31 8.81
CA ASP A 167 -10.78 8.57 10.01
C ASP A 167 -11.31 7.83 11.25
N ARG A 168 -12.63 7.69 11.40
CA ARG A 168 -13.22 6.88 12.49
C ARG A 168 -12.79 5.42 12.41
N ASN A 169 -12.82 4.83 11.21
CA ASN A 169 -12.39 3.44 11.01
C ASN A 169 -10.89 3.26 11.32
N VAL A 170 -10.04 4.20 10.88
CA VAL A 170 -8.60 4.14 11.16
C VAL A 170 -8.31 4.28 12.66
N GLU A 171 -9.01 5.16 13.37
CA GLU A 171 -8.89 5.26 14.84
C GLU A 171 -9.34 3.95 15.52
N GLU A 172 -10.45 3.36 15.11
CA GLU A 172 -10.91 2.07 15.64
C GLU A 172 -9.87 0.96 15.42
N TRP A 173 -9.26 0.88 14.23
CA TRP A 173 -8.19 -0.09 13.95
C TRP A 173 -6.96 0.16 14.82
N LYS A 174 -6.62 1.43 15.04
CA LYS A 174 -5.52 1.85 15.89
C LYS A 174 -5.74 1.44 17.35
N GLU A 175 -6.98 1.47 17.84
CA GLU A 175 -7.32 0.98 19.17
C GLU A 175 -7.27 -0.56 19.23
N LYS A 176 -7.95 -1.24 18.32
CA LYS A 176 -8.03 -2.71 18.28
C LYS A 176 -6.68 -3.40 18.13
N ARG A 177 -5.71 -2.75 17.48
CA ARG A 177 -4.35 -3.29 17.31
C ARG A 177 -3.67 -3.64 18.66
N LEU A 178 -4.09 -3.01 19.76
CA LEU A 178 -3.49 -3.21 21.08
C LEU A 178 -4.02 -4.45 21.80
N GLU A 179 -5.07 -5.10 21.29
CA GLU A 179 -5.74 -6.21 21.96
C GLU A 179 -4.94 -7.53 21.92
N SER A 180 -4.11 -7.74 20.90
CA SER A 180 -3.27 -8.95 20.76
C SER A 180 -2.13 -8.73 19.76
N ASP A 181 -1.14 -9.62 19.75
CA ASP A 181 -0.07 -9.59 18.74
C ASP A 181 -0.61 -9.82 17.32
N TYR A 182 -1.61 -10.69 17.16
CA TYR A 182 -2.29 -10.86 15.88
C TYR A 182 -2.95 -9.55 15.43
N ASN A 183 -3.71 -8.89 16.31
CA ASN A 183 -4.37 -7.62 15.99
C ASN A 183 -3.35 -6.51 15.70
N MET A 184 -2.23 -6.48 16.42
CA MET A 184 -1.14 -5.53 16.17
C MET A 184 -0.65 -5.63 14.73
N VAL A 185 -0.39 -6.85 14.25
CA VAL A 185 0.06 -7.10 12.88
C VAL A 185 -1.07 -6.84 11.88
N PHE A 186 -2.25 -7.42 12.12
CA PHE A 186 -3.38 -7.34 11.22
C PHE A 186 -3.79 -5.88 10.95
N TYR A 187 -4.04 -5.08 12.00
CA TYR A 187 -4.51 -3.71 11.82
C TYR A 187 -3.42 -2.77 11.29
N SER A 188 -2.15 -3.03 11.61
CA SER A 188 -1.02 -2.29 10.99
C SER A 188 -0.95 -2.57 9.49
N LEU A 189 -1.05 -3.84 9.08
CA LEU A 189 -1.06 -4.22 7.66
C LEU A 189 -2.34 -3.80 6.94
N ALA A 190 -3.47 -3.74 7.63
CA ALA A 190 -4.73 -3.22 7.11
C ALA A 190 -4.61 -1.75 6.73
N PHE A 191 -4.17 -0.89 7.67
CA PHE A 191 -3.94 0.52 7.39
C PHE A 191 -2.91 0.72 6.27
N PHE A 192 -1.79 0.00 6.34
CA PHE A 192 -0.78 0.00 5.28
C PHE A 192 -1.41 -0.33 3.92
N THR A 193 -2.21 -1.40 3.85
CA THR A 193 -2.81 -1.86 2.59
C THR A 193 -3.79 -0.85 1.99
N ILE A 194 -4.62 -0.23 2.83
CA ILE A 194 -5.55 0.81 2.40
C ILE A 194 -4.77 2.04 1.94
N ASP A 195 -3.81 2.53 2.72
CA ASP A 195 -3.18 3.81 2.40
C ASP A 195 -2.22 3.73 1.20
N TRP A 196 -1.51 2.61 0.96
CA TRP A 196 -0.72 2.49 -0.27
C TRP A 196 -1.62 2.39 -1.52
N LYS A 197 -2.78 1.71 -1.44
CA LYS A 197 -3.72 1.56 -2.57
C LYS A 197 -4.50 2.83 -2.92
N TYR A 198 -4.98 3.55 -1.90
CA TYR A 198 -5.90 4.67 -2.09
C TYR A 198 -5.22 6.04 -1.91
N GLY A 199 -4.07 6.09 -1.25
CA GLY A 199 -3.24 7.30 -1.15
C GLY A 199 -3.89 8.46 -0.39
N PHE A 200 -4.81 8.20 0.54
CA PHE A 200 -5.55 9.26 1.22
C PHE A 200 -4.66 10.09 2.16
N GLU A 201 -3.72 9.47 2.89
CA GLU A 201 -2.79 10.24 3.71
C GLU A 201 -1.87 11.09 2.84
N PHE A 202 -1.34 10.50 1.76
CA PHE A 202 -0.49 11.21 0.81
C PHE A 202 -1.22 12.40 0.17
N ALA A 203 -2.46 12.20 -0.29
CA ALA A 203 -3.28 13.26 -0.88
C ALA A 203 -3.59 14.37 0.12
N TYR A 204 -3.84 14.03 1.38
CA TYR A 204 -4.06 15.02 2.45
C TYR A 204 -2.80 15.85 2.72
N MET A 205 -1.64 15.19 2.86
CA MET A 205 -0.36 15.87 3.11
C MET A 205 0.03 16.78 1.96
N LEU A 206 -0.11 16.32 0.71
CA LEU A 206 0.17 17.15 -0.46
C LEU A 206 -0.82 18.31 -0.57
N ALA A 207 -2.11 18.11 -0.24
CA ALA A 207 -3.09 19.18 -0.23
C ALA A 207 -2.78 20.26 0.83
N LYS A 208 -2.23 19.87 1.98
CA LYS A 208 -1.74 20.78 3.02
C LYS A 208 -0.53 21.58 2.52
N LYS A 209 0.44 20.93 1.85
CA LYS A 209 1.58 21.61 1.21
C LYS A 209 1.11 22.62 0.15
N MET A 210 0.17 22.24 -0.71
CA MET A 210 -0.42 23.14 -1.71
C MET A 210 -1.05 24.39 -1.06
N GLU A 211 -1.76 24.22 0.06
CA GLU A 211 -2.36 25.32 0.81
C GLU A 211 -1.30 26.25 1.41
N GLN A 212 -0.22 25.70 1.98
CA GLN A 212 0.92 26.46 2.51
C GLN A 212 1.61 27.29 1.41
N LEU A 213 1.86 26.69 0.25
CA LEU A 213 2.44 27.35 -0.93
C LEU A 213 1.46 28.31 -1.61
N LYS A 214 0.19 28.34 -1.20
CA LYS A 214 -0.90 29.14 -1.79
C LYS A 214 -1.10 28.85 -3.29
N VAL A 215 -0.82 27.62 -3.71
CA VAL A 215 -0.99 27.17 -5.09
C VAL A 215 -2.26 26.36 -5.26
N LYS A 216 -2.81 26.41 -6.47
CA LYS A 216 -3.99 25.62 -6.84
C LYS A 216 -3.62 24.29 -7.48
N GLU A 217 -2.37 24.10 -7.90
CA GLU A 217 -1.92 22.96 -8.67
C GLU A 217 -0.42 22.77 -8.50
N ILE A 218 0.00 21.51 -8.53
CA ILE A 218 1.40 21.09 -8.57
C ILE A 218 1.50 20.15 -9.77
N ASP A 219 2.56 20.29 -10.56
CA ASP A 219 2.86 19.36 -11.65
C ASP A 219 3.06 17.96 -11.06
N LYS A 220 2.36 16.96 -11.61
CA LYS A 220 2.47 15.56 -11.19
C LYS A 220 3.91 15.06 -11.18
N ASN A 221 4.76 15.60 -12.05
CA ASN A 221 6.16 15.20 -12.16
C ASN A 221 6.96 15.45 -10.87
N PHE A 222 6.52 16.38 -10.01
CA PHE A 222 7.13 16.59 -8.70
C PHE A 222 6.90 15.41 -7.75
N PHE A 223 5.81 14.66 -7.90
CA PHE A 223 5.39 13.74 -6.84
C PHE A 223 4.92 12.37 -7.33
N SER A 224 4.83 12.13 -8.64
CA SER A 224 4.32 10.87 -9.18
C SER A 224 5.12 9.66 -8.72
N ILE A 225 6.45 9.80 -8.55
CA ILE A 225 7.32 8.74 -8.02
C ILE A 225 6.92 8.28 -6.61
N LEU A 226 6.21 9.12 -5.86
CA LEU A 226 5.81 8.85 -4.48
C LEU A 226 4.50 8.06 -4.36
N CYS A 227 3.67 8.03 -5.41
CA CYS A 227 2.30 7.51 -5.32
C CYS A 227 1.81 6.71 -6.53
N ALA A 228 2.44 6.85 -7.70
CA ALA A 228 2.02 6.16 -8.91
C ALA A 228 2.78 4.84 -9.08
N ARG A 229 2.16 3.90 -9.80
CA ARG A 229 2.89 2.77 -10.36
C ARG A 229 3.81 3.26 -11.47
N MET A 230 5.09 2.92 -11.38
CA MET A 230 6.09 3.37 -12.35
C MET A 230 6.95 2.23 -12.87
N THR A 231 7.39 2.37 -14.12
CA THR A 231 8.48 1.60 -14.69
C THR A 231 9.75 2.43 -14.56
N ILE A 232 10.73 1.93 -13.82
CA ILE A 232 11.99 2.61 -13.53
C ILE A 232 13.11 1.92 -14.30
N GLN A 233 13.76 2.66 -15.19
CA GLN A 233 15.04 2.26 -15.76
C GLN A 233 16.14 2.57 -14.74
N SER A 234 16.79 1.55 -14.17
CA SER A 234 17.81 1.67 -13.13
C SER A 234 19.22 1.93 -13.70
N PHE A 235 20.09 2.56 -12.92
CA PHE A 235 21.53 2.63 -13.17
C PHE A 235 22.22 1.27 -13.07
N LEU A 236 21.55 0.28 -12.47
CA LEU A 236 21.99 -1.13 -12.51
C LEU A 236 21.78 -1.78 -13.88
N GLY A 237 21.23 -1.07 -14.86
CA GLY A 237 20.98 -1.57 -16.21
C GLY A 237 19.72 -2.44 -16.34
N CYS A 238 18.90 -2.53 -15.30
CA CYS A 238 17.63 -3.25 -15.30
C CYS A 238 16.42 -2.32 -15.37
N GLU A 239 15.28 -2.86 -15.79
CA GLU A 239 13.99 -2.19 -15.75
C GLU A 239 13.11 -2.84 -14.67
N VAL A 240 12.47 -2.02 -13.84
CA VAL A 240 11.63 -2.48 -12.72
C VAL A 240 10.28 -1.78 -12.75
N GLY A 241 9.19 -2.55 -12.81
CA GLY A 241 7.85 -2.05 -12.54
C GLY A 241 7.49 -2.18 -11.06
N ILE A 242 7.23 -1.07 -10.36
CA ILE A 242 6.94 -1.06 -8.92
C ILE A 242 5.94 0.03 -8.53
N ASP A 243 5.15 -0.25 -7.49
CA ASP A 243 4.33 0.72 -6.77
C ASP A 243 5.13 1.35 -5.62
N SER A 244 5.01 2.67 -5.41
CA SER A 244 5.62 3.34 -4.25
C SER A 244 4.83 3.06 -2.98
N ARG A 245 5.22 1.99 -2.27
CA ARG A 245 4.55 1.49 -1.05
C ARG A 245 5.23 1.91 0.25
N MET A 246 6.29 2.73 0.18
CA MET A 246 7.00 3.27 1.34
C MET A 246 6.20 4.40 2.03
N ILE A 247 5.20 4.05 2.84
CA ILE A 247 4.15 4.99 3.29
C ILE A 247 4.71 6.16 4.10
N LYS A 248 5.65 5.92 5.02
CA LYS A 248 6.24 7.02 5.80
C LYS A 248 7.23 7.83 4.96
N PRO A 249 8.20 7.23 4.24
CA PRO A 249 9.09 7.97 3.36
C PRO A 249 8.36 8.81 2.32
N ARG A 250 7.29 8.32 1.67
CA ARG A 250 6.56 9.10 0.66
C ARG A 250 5.98 10.39 1.23
N GLN A 251 5.55 10.41 2.50
CA GLN A 251 5.03 11.62 3.13
C GLN A 251 6.15 12.61 3.44
N LYS A 252 7.28 12.13 3.96
CA LYS A 252 8.48 12.94 4.22
C LYS A 252 9.05 13.56 2.94
N MET A 253 9.07 12.79 1.86
CA MET A 253 9.60 13.21 0.56
C MET A 253 8.74 14.28 -0.11
N ILE A 254 7.50 14.55 0.34
CA ILE A 254 6.70 15.67 -0.18
C ILE A 254 7.45 16.99 0.01
N ASP A 255 8.07 17.23 1.16
CA ASP A 255 8.76 18.50 1.43
C ASP A 255 10.06 18.66 0.63
N ILE A 256 10.61 17.55 0.13
CA ILE A 256 11.85 17.52 -0.66
C ILE A 256 11.52 17.64 -2.15
N LEU A 257 10.58 16.82 -2.64
CA LEU A 257 10.23 16.76 -4.05
C LEU A 257 9.20 17.82 -4.48
N VAL A 258 8.58 18.53 -3.54
CA VAL A 258 7.71 19.68 -3.81
C VAL A 258 8.34 20.94 -3.23
N PRO A 259 9.32 21.55 -3.94
CA PRO A 259 10.03 22.71 -3.45
C PRO A 259 9.11 23.94 -3.35
N GLU A 260 9.46 24.88 -2.49
CA GLU A 260 8.62 26.05 -2.22
C GLU A 260 8.38 26.95 -3.43
N ASP A 261 9.38 27.05 -4.32
CA ASP A 261 9.31 27.85 -5.53
C ASP A 261 8.75 27.07 -6.74
N LEU A 262 8.47 25.78 -6.57
CA LEU A 262 8.01 24.85 -7.61
C LEU A 262 8.85 24.88 -8.88
N LYS A 263 10.17 25.04 -8.73
CA LYS A 263 11.11 24.99 -9.85
C LYS A 263 11.88 23.68 -9.89
N TRP A 264 12.20 23.29 -11.11
CA TRP A 264 13.12 22.20 -11.38
C TRP A 264 14.55 22.66 -11.08
N SER A 265 15.27 21.86 -10.31
CA SER A 265 16.68 22.05 -10.00
C SER A 265 17.43 20.73 -10.20
N ASN A 266 18.74 20.82 -10.35
CA ASN A 266 19.59 19.61 -10.38
C ASN A 266 19.44 18.82 -9.08
N ASP A 267 19.31 19.50 -7.94
CA ASP A 267 19.11 18.86 -6.63
C ASP A 267 17.80 18.06 -6.60
N PHE A 268 16.71 18.62 -7.14
CA PHE A 268 15.44 17.92 -7.28
C PHE A 268 15.57 16.65 -8.14
N GLU A 269 16.24 16.74 -9.29
CA GLU A 269 16.43 15.58 -10.17
C GLU A 269 17.26 14.49 -9.49
N VAL A 270 18.27 14.88 -8.72
CA VAL A 270 19.06 13.96 -7.88
C VAL A 270 18.17 13.30 -6.82
N ASP A 271 17.41 14.06 -6.04
CA ASP A 271 16.54 13.51 -4.98
C ASP A 271 15.47 12.56 -5.54
N GLN A 272 14.83 12.95 -6.65
CA GLN A 272 13.86 12.10 -7.34
C GLN A 272 14.52 10.81 -7.82
N ARG A 273 15.75 10.90 -8.36
CA ARG A 273 16.48 9.74 -8.85
C ARG A 273 16.93 8.81 -7.72
N CYS A 274 17.45 9.35 -6.62
CA CYS A 274 17.81 8.59 -5.44
C CYS A 274 16.60 7.79 -4.91
N TYR A 275 15.43 8.43 -4.79
CA TYR A 275 14.21 7.76 -4.37
C TYR A 275 13.78 6.65 -5.34
N ALA A 276 13.89 6.90 -6.66
CA ALA A 276 13.59 5.88 -7.67
C ALA A 276 14.51 4.64 -7.54
N GLU A 277 15.80 4.85 -7.22
CA GLU A 277 16.76 3.75 -7.06
C GLU A 277 16.58 2.99 -5.75
N LEU A 278 16.07 3.64 -4.69
CA LEU A 278 15.61 2.96 -3.48
C LEU A 278 14.43 2.02 -3.79
N LEU A 279 13.47 2.46 -4.61
CA LEU A 279 12.39 1.59 -5.07
C LEU A 279 12.92 0.39 -5.88
N VAL A 280 13.96 0.58 -6.70
CA VAL A 280 14.62 -0.52 -7.42
C VAL A 280 15.26 -1.51 -6.43
N ILE A 281 16.02 -1.03 -5.44
CA ILE A 281 16.61 -1.90 -4.40
C ILE A 281 15.50 -2.70 -3.69
N MET A 282 14.40 -2.05 -3.33
CA MET A 282 13.25 -2.71 -2.72
C MET A 282 12.67 -3.82 -3.61
N ALA A 283 12.44 -3.57 -4.90
CA ALA A 283 11.96 -4.60 -5.82
C ALA A 283 12.92 -5.80 -5.93
N GLN A 284 14.22 -5.52 -6.01
CA GLN A 284 15.25 -6.55 -6.13
C GLN A 284 15.34 -7.40 -4.85
N LEU A 285 15.26 -6.80 -3.67
CA LEU A 285 15.22 -7.54 -2.40
C LEU A 285 13.94 -8.36 -2.26
N ASN A 286 12.80 -7.82 -2.72
CA ASN A 286 11.52 -8.49 -2.65
C ASN A 286 11.45 -9.72 -3.57
N ASN A 287 11.99 -9.65 -4.79
CA ASN A 287 11.76 -10.69 -5.80
C ASN A 287 12.99 -11.09 -6.64
N GLY A 288 13.96 -10.19 -6.82
CA GLY A 288 15.05 -10.37 -7.78
C GLY A 288 16.28 -11.11 -7.25
N ILE A 289 16.59 -10.97 -5.96
CA ILE A 289 17.80 -11.52 -5.36
C ILE A 289 17.51 -12.87 -4.69
N LYS A 290 18.24 -13.89 -5.13
CA LYS A 290 18.24 -15.24 -4.55
C LYS A 290 19.50 -15.44 -3.72
N LEU A 291 19.33 -15.98 -2.52
CA LEU A 291 20.41 -16.38 -1.63
C LEU A 291 21.04 -17.69 -2.12
N ALA A 292 22.19 -18.07 -1.55
CA ALA A 292 22.91 -19.28 -1.91
C ALA A 292 22.08 -20.57 -1.76
N ASN A 293 21.08 -20.56 -0.87
CA ASN A 293 20.14 -21.67 -0.66
C ASN A 293 18.96 -21.68 -1.66
N GLY A 294 18.93 -20.77 -2.63
CA GLY A 294 17.87 -20.65 -3.63
C GLY A 294 16.58 -19.96 -3.15
N ASN A 295 16.48 -19.57 -1.88
CA ASN A 295 15.37 -18.75 -1.38
C ASN A 295 15.64 -17.27 -1.64
N THR A 296 14.59 -16.45 -1.75
CA THR A 296 14.70 -14.99 -1.59
C THR A 296 14.87 -14.62 -0.12
N LEU A 297 15.35 -13.40 0.15
CA LEU A 297 15.48 -12.93 1.53
C LEU A 297 14.12 -12.86 2.25
N ARG A 298 13.05 -12.45 1.56
CA ARG A 298 11.68 -12.45 2.13
C ARG A 298 11.15 -13.86 2.44
N GLU A 299 11.53 -14.87 1.65
CA GLU A 299 11.15 -16.27 1.89
C GLU A 299 11.86 -16.80 3.12
N GLN A 300 13.14 -16.46 3.30
CA GLN A 300 13.87 -16.77 4.52
C GLN A 300 13.27 -16.06 5.73
N PHE A 301 12.99 -14.76 5.63
CA PHE A 301 12.32 -13.98 6.66
C PHE A 301 11.01 -14.66 7.11
N SER A 302 10.16 -15.04 6.16
CA SER A 302 8.89 -15.71 6.42
C SER A 302 9.05 -17.03 7.19
N LYS A 303 10.09 -17.80 6.91
CA LYS A 303 10.38 -19.08 7.59
C LYS A 303 10.98 -18.91 8.99
N GLU A 304 11.69 -17.82 9.22
CA GLU A 304 12.48 -17.61 10.44
C GLU A 304 11.84 -16.65 11.46
N THR A 305 10.69 -16.06 11.14
CA THR A 305 10.01 -15.09 12.01
C THR A 305 8.59 -15.53 12.36
N THR A 306 8.07 -14.97 13.44
CA THR A 306 6.78 -15.37 14.02
C THR A 306 5.84 -14.18 14.18
N MET A 307 4.57 -14.44 14.54
CA MET A 307 3.59 -13.39 14.83
C MET A 307 4.08 -12.43 15.95
N GLU A 308 4.72 -12.97 16.99
CA GLU A 308 5.28 -12.18 18.09
C GLU A 308 6.39 -11.25 17.58
N ASP A 309 7.28 -11.76 16.72
CA ASP A 309 8.34 -10.99 16.08
C ASP A 309 7.75 -9.81 15.30
N TRP A 310 6.78 -10.07 14.43
CA TRP A 310 6.13 -9.05 13.60
C TRP A 310 5.39 -8.00 14.45
N ALA A 311 4.67 -8.44 15.49
CA ALA A 311 3.99 -7.54 16.42
C ALA A 311 5.00 -6.66 17.17
N SER A 312 6.15 -7.22 17.57
CA SER A 312 7.21 -6.46 18.25
C SER A 312 7.81 -5.36 17.37
N PHE A 313 7.88 -5.58 16.05
CA PHE A 313 8.30 -4.57 15.09
C PHE A 313 7.25 -3.47 14.96
N PHE A 314 5.97 -3.80 14.78
CA PHE A 314 4.93 -2.77 14.66
C PHE A 314 4.70 -1.96 15.94
N LYS A 315 5.00 -2.51 17.12
CA LYS A 315 5.04 -1.75 18.39
C LYS A 315 6.12 -0.67 18.38
N ASP A 316 7.28 -0.94 17.77
CA ASP A 316 8.41 0.00 17.66
C ASP A 316 8.25 0.97 16.49
N TYR A 317 7.95 0.45 15.30
CA TYR A 317 7.81 1.23 14.08
C TYR A 317 6.53 2.09 14.06
N ASP A 318 5.43 1.66 14.69
CA ASP A 318 4.09 2.28 14.69
C ASP A 318 3.62 2.72 13.29
N MET A 319 2.99 1.81 12.55
CA MET A 319 2.50 2.08 11.19
C MET A 319 1.51 3.26 11.14
N PHE A 320 0.71 3.46 12.19
CA PHE A 320 -0.28 4.55 12.24
C PHE A 320 0.35 5.91 12.56
N GLY A 321 1.66 5.98 12.81
CA GLY A 321 2.39 7.25 12.84
C GLY A 321 2.32 8.01 11.50
N ALA A 322 1.93 7.34 10.41
CA ALA A 322 1.67 7.96 9.11
C ALA A 322 0.24 8.52 8.96
N TRP A 323 -0.67 8.21 9.88
CA TRP A 323 -2.06 8.65 9.81
C TRP A 323 -2.22 10.09 10.32
N HIS A 324 -2.98 10.88 9.57
CA HIS A 324 -3.35 12.24 9.93
C HIS A 324 -4.86 12.36 9.97
N LYS A 325 -5.43 12.80 11.10
CA LYS A 325 -6.84 13.16 11.18
C LYS A 325 -7.13 14.34 10.23
N LYS A 326 -8.08 14.17 9.31
CA LYS A 326 -8.30 15.12 8.22
C LYS A 326 -9.12 16.29 8.72
N GLU A 327 -8.43 17.40 8.97
CA GLU A 327 -9.07 18.70 9.06
C GLU A 327 -9.37 19.21 7.66
N LEU A 328 -10.63 19.37 7.25
CA LEU A 328 -10.97 19.69 5.86
C LEU A 328 -11.57 21.10 5.72
N SER A 329 -10.79 22.00 5.12
CA SER A 329 -11.27 23.29 4.59
C SER A 329 -11.75 23.13 3.14
N ASN A 330 -12.56 24.06 2.63
CA ASN A 330 -12.95 24.06 1.21
C ASN A 330 -11.74 24.09 0.27
N ASN A 331 -10.67 24.79 0.65
CA ASN A 331 -9.42 24.81 -0.12
C ASN A 331 -8.75 23.44 -0.11
N ARG A 332 -8.67 22.79 1.06
CA ARG A 332 -8.04 21.48 1.21
C ARG A 332 -8.81 20.39 0.48
N ILE A 333 -10.14 20.39 0.53
CA ILE A 333 -10.99 19.47 -0.25
C ILE A 333 -10.72 19.62 -1.74
N ARG A 334 -10.70 20.85 -2.26
CA ARG A 334 -10.39 21.12 -3.68
C ARG A 334 -9.00 20.59 -4.05
N ASN A 335 -8.00 20.82 -3.21
CA ASN A 335 -6.62 20.38 -3.47
C ASN A 335 -6.52 18.85 -3.43
N MET A 336 -7.09 18.18 -2.42
CA MET A 336 -7.12 16.72 -2.34
C MET A 336 -7.79 16.10 -3.57
N ARG A 337 -8.91 16.64 -4.05
CA ARG A 337 -9.59 16.15 -5.26
C ARG A 337 -8.69 16.16 -6.49
N LYS A 338 -7.88 17.22 -6.64
CA LYS A 338 -6.92 17.31 -7.75
C LYS A 338 -5.86 16.22 -7.63
N VAL A 339 -5.29 16.03 -6.45
CA VAL A 339 -4.27 15.01 -6.20
C VAL A 339 -4.85 13.60 -6.43
N LEU A 340 -6.02 13.29 -5.86
CA LEU A 340 -6.69 11.99 -6.05
C LEU A 340 -7.01 11.70 -7.52
N ASN A 341 -7.40 12.72 -8.29
CA ASN A 341 -7.61 12.59 -9.74
C ASN A 341 -6.32 12.30 -10.52
N GLN A 342 -5.17 12.75 -10.01
CA GLN A 342 -3.86 12.47 -10.61
C GLN A 342 -3.32 11.11 -10.18
N ILE A 343 -3.64 10.62 -8.97
CA ILE A 343 -3.25 9.29 -8.48
C ILE A 343 -4.05 8.17 -9.16
N HIS A 344 -5.34 8.41 -9.43
CA HIS A 344 -6.22 7.41 -10.05
C HIS A 344 -5.92 7.18 -11.55
N LYS A 345 -5.13 8.05 -12.19
CA LYS A 345 -4.76 7.97 -13.60
C LYS A 345 -3.34 7.42 -13.74
#